data_AF-A0AAE1CQJ4-F1
#
_entry.id   AF-A0AAE1CQJ4-F1
#
_cell.length_a   1.000
_cell.length_b   1.000
_cell.length_c   1.000
_cell.angle_alpha   90.00
_cell.angle_beta   90.00
_cell.angle_gamma   90.00
#
_symmetry.space_group_name_H-M   'P 1'
#
loop_
_entity.id
_entity.type
_entity.pdbx_description
1 polymer ?
#
loop_
_entity_poly.entity_id
_entity_poly.type
_entity_poly.pdbx_seq_one_letter_code
_entity_poly.pdbx_strand_id
1 'polypeptide(L)'
;EKWRVTGRQFNPGSQGDGQEVTFVSQFVAISTGHHAKPTWPNIKGEESFTGEIVHSVNFKHAVYNDCVEKRVLVVGIGNSAVDVAVNCVDSGRCKPVNLSTRSGAWIFPNYFFGFPTDLYANRVVLNGPLFILNTIMEFLIRLISGSPWRWGLNPKMKALQTQPTVSPTLVHHIQRGNIKILPNITHIEGNLVHFVNGCSVEADRIIYCTGYSIDLPFLSQAVKDQIMVDGSNQIKLYKNVFSSSIGPSLAFIGFAQPASGGLLGMSEIQGRWFSKLCKGAVKLPSKQEMDENMAAEIKASQERWYHSARHTIQKDPIVYNDDIAAMIGAKPDFLSHPTLAFRLLLGSGGAAQWRLDGPNKWSGAAEQIRKTPIPDLWVYTGYAAIALILWLAYKVICCFCCLF
;
A
#
# COMPACT_ATOMS: atom_id res chain seq x y z
N GLU A 1 30.90 -2.96 15.60
CA GLU A 1 29.91 -3.52 16.56
C GLU A 1 29.18 -4.70 15.91
N LYS A 2 28.69 -5.67 16.68
CA LYS A 2 27.93 -6.83 16.19
C LYS A 2 26.56 -6.85 16.89
N TRP A 3 25.53 -7.32 16.18
CA TRP A 3 24.20 -7.50 16.72
C TRP A 3 24.08 -8.82 17.48
N ARG A 4 23.50 -8.77 18.67
CA ARG A 4 23.08 -9.95 19.44
C ARG A 4 21.58 -10.16 19.20
N VAL A 5 21.21 -11.31 18.66
CA VAL A 5 19.83 -11.68 18.36
C VAL A 5 19.47 -12.90 19.20
N THR A 6 18.53 -12.73 20.13
CA THR A 6 18.05 -13.80 21.00
C THR A 6 16.64 -14.19 20.57
N GLY A 7 16.42 -15.49 20.34
CA GLY A 7 15.13 -16.04 19.93
C GLY A 7 14.84 -17.37 20.61
N ARG A 8 13.63 -17.88 20.44
CA ARG A 8 13.22 -19.20 20.95
C ARG A 8 13.09 -20.19 19.81
N GLN A 9 13.84 -21.29 19.88
CA GLN A 9 13.78 -22.40 18.94
C GLN A 9 12.79 -23.44 19.45
N PHE A 10 11.84 -23.82 18.60
CA PHE A 10 10.86 -24.86 18.89
C PHE A 10 11.24 -26.14 18.14
N ASN A 11 11.16 -27.28 18.81
CA ASN A 11 11.28 -28.56 18.14
C ASN A 11 9.95 -28.86 17.41
N PRO A 12 9.99 -29.46 16.21
CA PRO A 12 8.77 -29.85 15.51
C PRO A 12 7.89 -30.74 16.41
N GLY A 13 6.66 -30.29 16.68
CA GLY A 13 5.68 -31.03 17.50
C GLY A 13 5.72 -30.78 19.01
N SER A 14 6.66 -29.97 19.54
CA SER A 14 6.67 -29.66 20.98
C SER A 14 5.77 -28.48 21.34
N GLN A 15 4.81 -28.68 22.25
CA GLN A 15 4.13 -27.60 22.97
C GLN A 15 4.91 -27.31 24.26
N GLY A 16 5.86 -26.38 24.21
CA GLY A 16 6.67 -25.94 25.36
C GLY A 16 7.33 -24.60 25.08
N ASP A 17 8.01 -24.01 26.06
CA ASP A 17 8.51 -22.62 26.01
C ASP A 17 9.63 -22.34 24.99
N GLY A 18 10.06 -23.34 24.22
CA GLY A 18 11.16 -23.24 23.27
C GLY A 18 12.51 -23.08 23.96
N GLN A 19 13.59 -23.51 23.32
CA GLN A 19 14.94 -23.28 23.84
C GLN A 19 15.40 -21.88 23.44
N GLU A 20 15.89 -21.08 24.39
CA GLU A 20 16.50 -19.80 24.06
C GLU A 20 17.84 -20.01 23.35
N VAL A 21 17.99 -19.37 22.19
CA VAL A 21 19.21 -19.41 21.37
C VAL A 21 19.61 -17.99 21.04
N THR A 22 20.91 -17.71 21.18
CA THR A 22 21.49 -16.40 20.86
C THR A 22 22.47 -16.51 19.70
N PHE A 23 22.28 -15.66 18.70
CA PHE A 23 23.16 -15.52 17.55
C PHE A 23 23.86 -14.16 17.60
N VAL A 24 25.10 -14.13 17.12
CA VAL A 24 25.86 -12.89 16.93
C VAL A 24 26.08 -12.69 15.45
N SER A 25 25.58 -11.58 14.90
CA SER A 25 25.68 -11.26 13.48
C SER A 25 26.26 -9.87 13.25
N GLN A 26 27.01 -9.69 12.16
CA GLN A 26 27.45 -8.37 11.73
C GLN A 26 26.30 -7.56 11.11
N PHE A 27 25.35 -8.24 10.47
CA PHE A 27 24.25 -7.64 9.73
C PHE A 27 22.93 -8.31 10.12
N VAL A 28 21.87 -7.52 10.30
CA VAL A 28 20.52 -8.00 10.62
C VAL A 28 19.51 -7.38 9.66
N ALA A 29 18.64 -8.21 9.09
CA ALA A 29 17.45 -7.77 8.37
C ALA A 29 16.21 -8.04 9.22
N ILE A 30 15.42 -6.99 9.47
CA ILE A 30 14.11 -7.08 10.11
C ILE A 30 13.07 -7.21 9.01
N SER A 31 12.35 -8.32 9.01
CA SER A 31 11.30 -8.64 8.03
C SER A 31 10.02 -9.11 8.71
N THR A 32 9.74 -8.60 9.91
CA THR A 32 8.60 -8.99 10.75
C THR A 32 7.26 -8.43 10.27
N GLY A 33 7.28 -7.53 9.29
CA GLY A 33 6.09 -6.82 8.82
C GLY A 33 5.60 -5.74 9.79
N HIS A 34 4.49 -5.10 9.43
CA HIS A 34 3.95 -3.92 10.12
C HIS A 34 2.41 -3.97 10.28
N HIS A 35 1.81 -5.15 10.13
CA HIS A 35 0.36 -5.40 10.26
C HIS A 35 0.05 -6.47 11.31
N ALA A 36 0.79 -6.45 12.43
CA ALA A 36 0.62 -7.43 13.52
C ALA A 36 -0.11 -6.82 14.73
N LYS A 37 0.33 -5.65 15.22
CA LYS A 37 -0.26 -5.02 16.41
C LYS A 37 -1.51 -4.21 16.05
N PRO A 38 -2.72 -4.60 16.49
CA PRO A 38 -3.94 -3.88 16.18
C PRO A 38 -3.96 -2.48 16.82
N THR A 39 -4.60 -1.53 16.15
CA THR A 39 -4.85 -0.19 16.70
C THR A 39 -6.30 -0.10 17.15
N TRP A 40 -6.51 -0.05 18.46
CA TRP A 40 -7.83 0.08 19.06
C TRP A 40 -8.24 1.56 19.15
N PRO A 41 -9.45 1.93 18.71
CA PRO A 41 -9.97 3.28 18.97
C PRO A 41 -10.30 3.43 20.47
N ASN A 42 -10.38 4.67 20.93
CA ASN A 42 -10.94 4.97 22.26
C ASN A 42 -12.32 5.61 22.05
N ILE A 43 -13.39 4.82 22.20
CA ILE A 43 -14.77 5.28 22.04
C ILE A 43 -15.41 5.41 23.43
N LYS A 44 -16.03 6.56 23.69
CA LYS A 44 -16.72 6.82 24.96
C LYS A 44 -17.85 5.80 25.17
N GLY A 45 -17.91 5.17 26.34
CA GLY A 45 -18.99 4.23 26.70
C GLY A 45 -18.85 2.85 26.05
N GLU A 46 -17.72 2.54 25.40
CA GLU A 46 -17.44 1.22 24.84
C GLU A 46 -17.53 0.11 25.90
N GLU A 47 -17.12 0.40 27.13
CA GLU A 47 -17.22 -0.49 28.29
C GLU A 47 -18.66 -0.87 28.66
N SER A 48 -19.65 -0.10 28.19
CA SER A 48 -21.07 -0.39 28.41
C SER A 48 -21.65 -1.35 27.35
N PHE A 49 -20.90 -1.64 26.27
CA PHE A 49 -21.39 -2.47 25.18
C PHE A 49 -21.62 -3.91 25.66
N THR A 50 -22.84 -4.42 25.51
CA THR A 50 -23.17 -5.77 25.99
C THR A 50 -22.94 -6.87 24.94
N GLY A 51 -22.70 -6.47 23.68
CA GLY A 51 -22.30 -7.39 22.62
C GLY A 51 -20.80 -7.68 22.61
N GLU A 52 -20.31 -8.32 21.55
CA GLU A 52 -18.90 -8.66 21.39
C GLU A 52 -18.19 -7.68 20.45
N ILE A 53 -17.01 -7.22 20.87
CA ILE A 53 -16.12 -6.36 20.08
C ILE A 53 -14.92 -7.17 19.61
N VAL A 54 -14.67 -7.16 18.30
CA VAL A 54 -13.57 -7.91 17.68
C VAL A 54 -12.76 -6.97 16.78
N HIS A 55 -11.43 -7.03 16.84
CA HIS A 55 -10.60 -6.36 15.84
C HIS A 55 -10.40 -7.27 14.61
N SER A 56 -10.25 -6.68 13.42
CA SER A 56 -10.13 -7.41 12.16
C SER A 56 -9.01 -8.45 12.10
N VAL A 57 -7.99 -8.34 12.94
CA VAL A 57 -6.91 -9.34 13.08
C VAL A 57 -7.41 -10.71 13.55
N ASN A 58 -8.48 -10.71 14.35
CA ASN A 58 -9.14 -11.90 14.90
C ASN A 58 -10.41 -12.28 14.13
N PHE A 59 -10.79 -11.49 13.12
CA PHE A 59 -11.87 -11.86 12.21
C PHE A 59 -11.36 -12.88 11.20
N LYS A 60 -12.00 -14.05 11.13
CA LYS A 60 -11.70 -15.10 10.15
C LYS A 60 -12.83 -15.25 9.15
N HIS A 61 -14.06 -15.29 9.65
CA HIS A 61 -15.25 -15.50 8.85
C HIS A 61 -16.48 -15.14 9.67
N ALA A 62 -17.54 -14.66 9.03
CA ALA A 62 -18.79 -14.27 9.69
C ALA A 62 -19.39 -15.41 10.55
N VAL A 63 -19.30 -16.65 10.07
CA VAL A 63 -19.74 -17.84 10.82
C VAL A 63 -18.84 -18.11 12.03
N TYR A 64 -17.52 -18.01 11.86
CA TYR A 64 -16.56 -18.28 12.93
C TYR A 64 -16.65 -17.25 14.05
N ASN A 65 -16.85 -15.98 13.70
CA ASN A 65 -16.97 -14.87 14.63
C ASN A 65 -18.42 -14.59 15.08
N ASP A 66 -19.30 -15.60 14.98
CA ASP A 66 -20.67 -15.57 15.48
C ASP A 66 -21.46 -14.32 15.05
N CYS A 67 -21.37 -13.99 13.76
CA CYS A 67 -22.05 -12.85 13.13
C CYS A 67 -23.35 -13.24 12.42
N VAL A 68 -23.64 -14.54 12.25
CA VAL A 68 -24.75 -15.03 11.41
C VAL A 68 -26.09 -14.45 11.86
N GLU A 69 -26.80 -13.81 10.93
CA GLU A 69 -28.10 -13.14 11.14
C GLU A 69 -28.12 -12.04 12.22
N LYS A 70 -26.94 -11.59 12.68
CA LYS A 70 -26.82 -10.52 13.68
C LYS A 70 -26.73 -9.13 13.07
N ARG A 71 -26.94 -8.13 13.92
CA ARG A 71 -26.71 -6.72 13.61
C ARG A 71 -25.23 -6.41 13.81
N VAL A 72 -24.52 -6.33 12.70
CA VAL A 72 -23.07 -6.09 12.70
C VAL A 72 -22.77 -4.64 12.36
N LEU A 73 -21.94 -4.00 13.20
CA LEU A 73 -21.33 -2.71 12.92
C LEU A 73 -19.84 -2.90 12.62
N VAL A 74 -19.41 -2.55 11.43
CA VAL A 74 -18.00 -2.53 11.02
C VAL A 74 -17.48 -1.09 11.08
N VAL A 75 -16.32 -0.88 11.71
CA VAL A 75 -15.74 0.46 11.90
C VAL A 75 -14.46 0.61 11.07
N GLY A 76 -14.49 1.56 10.14
CA GLY A 76 -13.41 1.84 9.19
C GLY A 76 -13.88 1.70 7.74
N ILE A 77 -13.03 2.11 6.81
CA ILE A 77 -13.28 1.99 5.36
C ILE A 77 -12.03 1.58 4.59
N GLY A 78 -11.09 0.89 5.25
CA GLY A 78 -9.97 0.26 4.55
C GLY A 78 -10.38 -1.08 3.95
N ASN A 79 -9.48 -1.72 3.19
CA ASN A 79 -9.75 -3.02 2.54
C ASN A 79 -10.33 -4.07 3.51
N SER A 80 -9.75 -4.22 4.71
CA SER A 80 -10.30 -5.14 5.72
C SER A 80 -11.74 -4.82 6.13
N ALA A 81 -12.10 -3.55 6.26
CA ALA A 81 -13.47 -3.16 6.65
C ALA A 81 -14.47 -3.55 5.57
N VAL A 82 -14.09 -3.35 4.32
CA VAL A 82 -14.92 -3.68 3.17
C VAL A 82 -15.10 -5.18 3.04
N ASP A 83 -14.02 -5.96 3.10
CA ASP A 83 -14.09 -7.42 3.00
C ASP A 83 -14.87 -8.04 4.15
N VAL A 84 -14.67 -7.54 5.38
CA VAL A 84 -15.46 -7.98 6.55
C VAL A 84 -16.94 -7.67 6.36
N ALA A 85 -17.29 -6.45 5.93
CA ALA A 85 -18.69 -6.07 5.74
C ALA A 85 -19.37 -6.93 4.66
N VAL A 86 -18.69 -7.16 3.53
CA VAL A 86 -19.17 -8.04 2.46
C VAL A 86 -19.30 -9.48 2.95
N ASN A 87 -18.32 -10.01 3.68
CA ASN A 87 -18.38 -11.36 4.24
C ASN A 87 -19.55 -11.54 5.23
N CYS A 88 -19.82 -10.53 6.07
CA CYS A 88 -20.97 -10.53 6.96
C CYS A 88 -22.29 -10.57 6.19
N VAL A 89 -22.41 -9.82 5.08
CA VAL A 89 -23.61 -9.85 4.24
C VAL A 89 -23.78 -11.19 3.54
N ASP A 90 -22.74 -11.67 2.86
CA ASP A 90 -22.85 -12.83 1.96
C ASP A 90 -22.84 -14.14 2.71
N SER A 91 -21.93 -14.29 3.66
CA SER A 91 -21.74 -15.53 4.42
C SER A 91 -22.47 -15.51 5.76
N GLY A 92 -22.54 -14.35 6.40
CA GLY A 92 -23.28 -14.17 7.65
C GLY A 92 -24.77 -13.94 7.46
N ARG A 93 -25.24 -13.60 6.26
CA ARG A 93 -26.63 -13.17 5.99
C ARG A 93 -27.09 -12.00 6.86
N CYS A 94 -26.16 -11.22 7.41
CA CYS A 94 -26.43 -10.04 8.22
C CYS A 94 -27.06 -8.96 7.34
N LYS A 95 -28.28 -8.50 7.66
CA LYS A 95 -28.93 -7.43 6.89
C LYS A 95 -29.77 -6.49 7.77
N PRO A 96 -29.52 -5.17 7.73
CA PRO A 96 -28.38 -4.50 7.10
C PRO A 96 -27.11 -4.57 7.97
N VAL A 97 -25.94 -4.69 7.33
CA VAL A 97 -24.64 -4.41 7.98
C VAL A 97 -24.40 -2.91 7.98
N ASN A 98 -24.02 -2.36 9.13
CA ASN A 98 -23.66 -0.95 9.25
C ASN A 98 -22.15 -0.79 9.09
N LEU A 99 -21.69 0.14 8.25
CA LEU A 99 -20.28 0.42 7.99
C LEU A 99 -19.97 1.88 8.31
N SER A 100 -19.30 2.12 9.44
CA SER A 100 -18.98 3.46 9.94
C SER A 100 -17.65 3.96 9.38
N THR A 101 -17.64 5.19 8.86
CA THR A 101 -16.42 5.83 8.37
C THR A 101 -16.35 7.31 8.74
N ARG A 102 -15.14 7.75 9.15
CA ARG A 102 -14.86 9.15 9.52
C ARG A 102 -14.46 10.02 8.33
N SER A 103 -13.72 9.44 7.39
CA SER A 103 -13.08 10.17 6.29
C SER A 103 -13.69 9.87 4.93
N GLY A 104 -14.49 8.81 4.84
CA GLY A 104 -14.90 8.27 3.56
C GLY A 104 -13.76 7.63 2.78
N ALA A 105 -14.09 7.08 1.61
CA ALA A 105 -13.12 6.54 0.68
C ALA A 105 -13.65 6.56 -0.76
N TRP A 106 -12.73 6.61 -1.71
CA TRP A 106 -12.98 6.21 -3.09
C TRP A 106 -12.85 4.69 -3.17
N ILE A 107 -13.87 4.03 -3.72
CA ILE A 107 -13.86 2.58 -3.91
C ILE A 107 -13.39 2.30 -5.33
N PHE A 108 -12.22 1.67 -5.43
CA PHE A 108 -11.58 1.36 -6.69
C PHE A 108 -12.12 0.03 -7.22
N PRO A 109 -12.59 0.00 -8.49
CA PRO A 109 -12.87 -1.25 -9.17
C PRO A 109 -11.62 -2.10 -9.33
N ASN A 110 -11.80 -3.42 -9.31
CA ASN A 110 -10.71 -4.37 -9.60
C ASN A 110 -10.21 -4.27 -11.04
N TYR A 111 -11.09 -3.86 -11.95
CA TYR A 111 -10.83 -3.83 -13.39
C TYR A 111 -11.24 -2.50 -14.02
N PHE A 112 -10.39 -1.99 -14.90
CA PHE A 112 -10.73 -0.95 -15.87
C PHE A 112 -10.63 -1.54 -17.26
N PHE A 113 -11.64 -1.30 -18.11
CA PHE A 113 -11.68 -1.77 -19.49
C PHE A 113 -11.28 -3.26 -19.68
N GLY A 114 -11.63 -4.12 -18.72
CA GLY A 114 -11.31 -5.55 -18.75
C GLY A 114 -9.93 -5.95 -18.21
N PHE A 115 -9.07 -4.99 -17.83
CA PHE A 115 -7.74 -5.25 -17.28
C PHE A 115 -7.66 -4.91 -15.78
N PRO A 116 -6.89 -5.67 -14.98
CA PRO A 116 -6.59 -5.32 -13.60
C PRO A 116 -6.09 -3.88 -13.45
N THR A 117 -6.63 -3.15 -12.48
CA THR A 117 -6.35 -1.71 -12.28
C THR A 117 -4.86 -1.42 -12.03
N ASP A 118 -4.13 -2.34 -11.41
CA ASP A 118 -2.69 -2.19 -11.12
C ASP A 118 -1.81 -2.25 -12.38
N LEU A 119 -2.26 -2.87 -13.48
CA LEU A 119 -1.57 -2.84 -14.78
C LEU A 119 -1.55 -1.44 -15.40
N TYR A 120 -2.37 -0.52 -14.92
CA TYR A 120 -2.37 0.86 -15.39
C TYR A 120 -1.25 1.71 -14.78
N ALA A 121 -0.59 1.24 -13.72
CA ALA A 121 0.57 1.92 -13.16
C ALA A 121 1.81 1.68 -14.04
N ASN A 122 2.43 2.76 -14.52
CA ASN A 122 3.66 2.73 -15.32
C ASN A 122 4.52 3.96 -15.04
N ARG A 123 5.73 4.01 -15.62
CA ARG A 123 6.69 5.10 -15.37
C ARG A 123 6.16 6.46 -15.81
N VAL A 124 5.45 6.53 -16.92
CA VAL A 124 4.89 7.80 -17.43
C VAL A 124 3.79 8.32 -16.50
N VAL A 125 2.87 7.44 -16.09
CA VAL A 125 1.78 7.77 -15.18
C VAL A 125 2.31 8.20 -13.83
N LEU A 126 3.19 7.41 -13.21
CA LEU A 126 3.65 7.68 -11.84
C LEU A 126 4.58 8.89 -11.72
N ASN A 127 5.22 9.34 -12.82
CA ASN A 127 5.97 10.60 -12.87
C ASN A 127 5.15 11.78 -13.40
N GLY A 128 3.87 11.57 -13.75
CA GLY A 128 3.01 12.60 -14.31
C GLY A 128 2.42 13.57 -13.27
N PRO A 129 1.83 14.70 -13.70
CA PRO A 129 1.22 15.65 -12.77
C PRO A 129 0.02 15.08 -12.03
N LEU A 130 0.10 15.03 -10.70
CA LEU A 130 -0.90 14.38 -9.84
C LEU A 130 -2.32 14.93 -9.98
N PHE A 131 -2.49 16.22 -10.30
CA PHE A 131 -3.83 16.81 -10.46
C PHE A 131 -4.57 16.22 -11.67
N ILE A 132 -3.85 15.95 -12.77
CA ILE A 132 -4.40 15.31 -13.97
C ILE A 132 -4.79 13.89 -13.65
N LEU A 133 -3.88 13.13 -13.01
CA LEU A 133 -4.11 11.74 -12.64
C LEU A 133 -5.30 11.59 -11.70
N ASN A 134 -5.41 12.43 -10.67
CA ASN A 134 -6.57 12.43 -9.77
C ASN A 134 -7.86 12.69 -10.53
N THR A 135 -7.88 13.69 -11.42
CA THR A 135 -9.09 14.03 -12.19
C THR A 135 -9.54 12.87 -13.07
N ILE A 136 -8.61 12.24 -13.79
CA ILE A 136 -8.89 11.06 -14.63
C ILE A 136 -9.39 9.90 -13.78
N MET A 137 -8.73 9.60 -12.66
CA MET A 137 -9.09 8.49 -11.79
C MET A 137 -10.46 8.69 -11.14
N GLU A 138 -10.76 9.88 -10.64
CA GLU A 138 -12.08 10.21 -10.09
C GLU A 138 -13.18 10.11 -11.15
N PHE A 139 -12.89 10.54 -12.37
CA PHE A 139 -13.81 10.39 -13.50
C PHE A 139 -14.09 8.91 -13.82
N LEU A 140 -13.06 8.09 -13.96
CA LEU A 140 -13.21 6.66 -14.25
C LEU A 140 -13.97 5.91 -13.15
N ILE A 141 -13.68 6.18 -11.88
CA ILE A 141 -14.40 5.58 -10.76
C ILE A 141 -15.88 5.99 -10.79
N ARG A 142 -16.18 7.27 -11.06
CA ARG A 142 -17.56 7.76 -11.18
C ARG A 142 -18.30 7.15 -12.36
N LEU A 143 -17.63 6.94 -13.49
CA LEU A 143 -18.22 6.33 -14.67
C LEU A 143 -18.64 4.88 -14.40
N ILE A 144 -17.82 4.13 -13.65
CA ILE A 144 -18.05 2.70 -13.40
C ILE A 144 -18.96 2.46 -12.20
N SER A 145 -18.70 3.13 -11.09
CA SER A 145 -19.36 2.87 -9.80
C SER A 145 -20.35 3.95 -9.40
N GLY A 146 -20.44 5.07 -10.14
CA GLY A 146 -21.21 6.24 -9.74
C GLY A 146 -20.47 7.14 -8.75
N SER A 147 -21.08 8.29 -8.46
CA SER A 147 -20.54 9.27 -7.51
C SER A 147 -20.48 8.72 -6.08
N PRO A 148 -19.33 8.77 -5.36
CA PRO A 148 -19.25 8.23 -3.99
C PRO A 148 -20.16 8.97 -2.99
N TRP A 149 -20.52 10.23 -3.26
CA TRP A 149 -21.49 10.98 -2.46
C TRP A 149 -22.91 10.40 -2.54
N ARG A 150 -23.28 9.81 -3.69
CA ARG A 150 -24.56 9.11 -3.84
C ARG A 150 -24.66 7.89 -2.93
N TRP A 151 -23.53 7.27 -2.61
CA TRP A 151 -23.43 6.07 -1.79
C TRP A 151 -23.14 6.36 -0.31
N GLY A 152 -23.14 7.63 0.09
CA GLY A 152 -22.81 8.04 1.46
C GLY A 152 -21.33 7.88 1.84
N LEU A 153 -20.47 7.50 0.89
CA LEU A 153 -19.04 7.28 1.14
C LEU A 153 -18.30 8.59 1.41
N ASN A 154 -18.71 9.71 0.80
CA ASN A 154 -18.27 11.08 1.13
C ASN A 154 -16.76 11.24 1.44
N PRO A 155 -15.84 10.89 0.50
CA PRO A 155 -14.41 10.99 0.73
C PRO A 155 -13.95 12.44 0.96
N LYS A 156 -13.13 12.66 1.99
CA LYS A 156 -12.52 13.97 2.32
C LYS A 156 -11.23 14.27 1.54
N MET A 157 -10.81 13.35 0.68
CA MET A 157 -9.56 13.40 -0.08
C MET A 157 -9.80 13.07 -1.56
N LYS A 158 -8.81 13.33 -2.40
CA LYS A 158 -8.80 12.91 -3.80
C LYS A 158 -8.47 11.43 -3.94
N ALA A 159 -8.89 10.81 -5.04
CA ALA A 159 -8.81 9.36 -5.24
C ALA A 159 -7.39 8.78 -5.04
N LEU A 160 -6.36 9.46 -5.55
CA LEU A 160 -4.98 8.98 -5.45
C LEU A 160 -4.28 9.41 -4.16
N GLN A 161 -4.84 10.30 -3.34
CA GLN A 161 -4.22 10.78 -2.10
C GLN A 161 -4.31 9.79 -0.93
N THR A 162 -4.93 8.63 -1.13
CA THR A 162 -5.04 7.56 -0.14
C THR A 162 -4.64 6.25 -0.79
N GLN A 163 -4.29 5.25 0.03
CA GLN A 163 -4.24 3.89 -0.49
C GLN A 163 -5.61 3.50 -1.06
N PRO A 164 -5.67 2.91 -2.27
CA PRO A 164 -6.92 2.45 -2.85
C PRO A 164 -7.64 1.46 -1.94
N THR A 165 -8.90 1.76 -1.64
CA THR A 165 -9.81 0.75 -1.09
C THR A 165 -10.48 0.06 -2.26
N VAL A 166 -10.16 -1.21 -2.45
CA VAL A 166 -10.51 -1.99 -3.63
C VAL A 166 -11.65 -2.93 -3.28
N SER A 167 -12.73 -2.90 -4.05
CA SER A 167 -13.81 -3.86 -3.87
C SER A 167 -14.70 -3.95 -5.11
N PRO A 168 -14.99 -5.17 -5.59
CA PRO A 168 -15.93 -5.36 -6.70
C PRO A 168 -17.40 -5.26 -6.27
N THR A 169 -17.72 -5.51 -5.00
CA THR A 169 -19.10 -5.75 -4.55
C THR A 169 -19.61 -4.77 -3.50
N LEU A 170 -18.75 -3.98 -2.83
CA LEU A 170 -19.22 -3.04 -1.80
C LEU A 170 -20.32 -2.11 -2.30
N VAL A 171 -20.09 -1.44 -3.44
CA VAL A 171 -21.07 -0.51 -4.03
C VAL A 171 -22.35 -1.24 -4.41
N HIS A 172 -22.25 -2.46 -4.92
CA HIS A 172 -23.41 -3.32 -5.21
C HIS A 172 -24.25 -3.60 -3.95
N HIS A 173 -23.61 -3.91 -2.82
CA HIS A 173 -24.31 -4.15 -1.57
C HIS A 173 -24.92 -2.88 -0.96
N ILE A 174 -24.28 -1.72 -1.14
CA ILE A 174 -24.85 -0.42 -0.75
C ILE A 174 -26.11 -0.15 -1.58
N GLN A 175 -26.05 -0.35 -2.90
CA GLN A 175 -27.19 -0.15 -3.80
C GLN A 175 -28.40 -1.04 -3.45
N ARG A 176 -28.15 -2.27 -2.98
CA ARG A 176 -29.19 -3.21 -2.54
C ARG A 176 -29.68 -2.96 -1.11
N GLY A 177 -29.11 -2.01 -0.39
CA GLY A 177 -29.44 -1.74 1.01
C GLY A 177 -28.94 -2.81 2.00
N ASN A 178 -28.08 -3.73 1.56
CA ASN A 178 -27.47 -4.73 2.46
C ASN A 178 -26.41 -4.10 3.37
N ILE A 179 -25.73 -3.05 2.89
CA ILE A 179 -24.74 -2.29 3.67
C ILE A 179 -25.18 -0.84 3.75
N LYS A 180 -25.24 -0.29 4.97
CA LYS A 180 -25.53 1.12 5.24
C LYS A 180 -24.27 1.84 5.68
N ILE A 181 -23.89 2.89 4.96
CA ILE A 181 -22.77 3.75 5.34
C ILE A 181 -23.22 4.71 6.44
N LEU A 182 -22.48 4.77 7.54
CA LEU A 182 -22.71 5.65 8.67
C LEU A 182 -21.49 6.55 8.92
N PRO A 183 -21.68 7.74 9.50
CA PRO A 183 -20.57 8.62 9.82
C PRO A 183 -19.86 8.13 11.09
N ASN A 184 -18.97 8.94 11.66
CA ASN A 184 -18.18 8.55 12.83
C ASN A 184 -19.05 8.31 14.07
N ILE A 185 -18.62 7.38 14.92
CA ILE A 185 -19.22 7.08 16.23
C ILE A 185 -18.88 8.21 17.21
N THR A 186 -19.83 8.59 18.06
CA THR A 186 -19.62 9.55 19.17
C THR A 186 -19.44 8.82 20.50
N HIS A 187 -20.37 7.91 20.83
CA HIS A 187 -20.36 7.12 22.04
C HIS A 187 -21.23 5.87 21.89
N ILE A 188 -21.11 4.95 22.84
CA ILE A 188 -21.87 3.70 22.92
C ILE A 188 -22.62 3.68 24.26
N GLU A 189 -23.88 3.24 24.26
CA GLU A 189 -24.72 3.08 25.44
C GLU A 189 -25.43 1.71 25.37
N GLY A 190 -24.95 0.72 26.12
CA GLY A 190 -25.47 -0.65 26.00
C GLY A 190 -25.26 -1.16 24.58
N ASN A 191 -26.30 -1.68 23.93
CA ASN A 191 -26.20 -2.12 22.52
C ASN A 191 -26.41 -1.00 21.49
N LEU A 192 -26.67 0.22 21.94
CA LEU A 192 -26.96 1.35 21.06
C LEU A 192 -25.67 2.13 20.76
N VAL A 193 -25.35 2.27 19.48
CA VAL A 193 -24.19 3.03 19.00
C VAL A 193 -24.65 4.34 18.41
N HIS A 194 -24.13 5.46 18.91
CA HIS A 194 -24.52 6.80 18.50
C HIS A 194 -23.50 7.40 17.52
N PHE A 195 -24.00 8.15 16.53
CA PHE A 195 -23.20 8.73 15.46
C PHE A 195 -23.27 10.25 15.44
N VAL A 196 -22.30 10.89 14.80
CA VAL A 196 -22.18 12.38 14.75
C VAL A 196 -23.35 13.08 14.06
N ASN A 197 -24.15 12.37 13.26
CA ASN A 197 -25.33 12.94 12.62
C ASN A 197 -26.60 12.84 13.50
N GLY A 198 -26.46 12.43 14.76
CA GLY A 198 -27.57 12.28 15.70
C GLY A 198 -28.34 10.96 15.55
N CYS A 199 -28.03 10.13 14.55
CA CYS A 199 -28.62 8.80 14.45
C CYS A 199 -27.98 7.84 15.45
N SER A 200 -28.69 6.75 15.75
CA SER A 200 -28.19 5.61 16.49
C SER A 200 -28.60 4.30 15.82
N VAL A 201 -27.83 3.24 16.05
CA VAL A 201 -28.16 1.88 15.60
C VAL A 201 -27.86 0.89 16.71
N GLU A 202 -28.69 -0.14 16.83
CA GLU A 202 -28.37 -1.26 17.70
C GLU A 202 -27.40 -2.23 17.00
N ALA A 203 -26.43 -2.75 17.73
CA ALA A 203 -25.46 -3.71 17.26
C ALA A 203 -25.29 -4.85 18.26
N ASP A 204 -25.16 -6.08 17.74
CA ASP A 204 -24.83 -7.28 18.53
C ASP A 204 -23.34 -7.61 18.43
N ARG A 205 -22.68 -7.09 17.38
CA ARG A 205 -21.27 -7.26 17.07
C ARG A 205 -20.68 -5.95 16.56
N ILE A 206 -19.53 -5.57 17.10
CA ILE A 206 -18.73 -4.47 16.59
C ILE A 206 -17.40 -5.04 16.08
N ILE A 207 -17.08 -4.76 14.82
CA ILE A 207 -15.81 -5.19 14.21
C ILE A 207 -14.95 -3.97 13.91
N TYR A 208 -13.87 -3.81 14.66
CA TYR A 208 -12.89 -2.75 14.46
C TYR A 208 -11.92 -3.10 13.33
N CYS A 209 -12.04 -2.39 12.22
CA CYS A 209 -11.12 -2.41 11.09
C CYS A 209 -10.30 -1.11 11.08
N THR A 210 -9.80 -0.75 12.26
CA THR A 210 -9.14 0.52 12.58
C THR A 210 -7.66 0.53 12.25
N GLY A 211 -7.08 -0.62 11.86
CA GLY A 211 -5.76 -0.73 11.28
C GLY A 211 -4.73 -1.23 12.29
N TYR A 212 -3.46 -0.96 12.03
CA TYR A 212 -2.36 -1.51 12.80
C TYR A 212 -1.35 -0.43 13.17
N SER A 213 -0.61 -0.68 14.23
CA SER A 213 0.56 0.09 14.63
C SER A 213 1.83 -0.68 14.28
N ILE A 214 2.86 0.06 13.88
CA ILE A 214 4.20 -0.51 13.71
C ILE A 214 4.75 -0.75 15.12
N ASP A 215 5.00 -2.02 15.46
CA ASP A 215 5.62 -2.40 16.72
C ASP A 215 6.83 -3.29 16.46
N LEU A 216 7.92 -2.98 17.17
CA LEU A 216 9.20 -3.67 17.08
C LEU A 216 9.66 -4.02 18.49
N PRO A 217 8.90 -4.87 19.23
CA PRO A 217 9.08 -5.04 20.68
C PRO A 217 10.44 -5.63 21.05
N PHE A 218 11.07 -6.36 20.12
CA PHE A 218 12.38 -6.98 20.26
C PHE A 218 13.56 -6.00 20.14
N LEU A 219 13.34 -4.76 19.71
CA LEU A 219 14.37 -3.73 19.68
C LEU A 219 14.47 -3.00 21.02
N SER A 220 15.70 -2.70 21.44
CA SER A 220 15.94 -1.86 22.62
C SER A 220 15.40 -0.45 22.38
N GLN A 221 15.04 0.26 23.46
CA GLN A 221 14.53 1.62 23.36
C GLN A 221 15.52 2.56 22.65
N ALA A 222 16.82 2.44 22.96
CA ALA A 222 17.88 3.22 22.32
C ALA A 222 17.93 3.05 20.78
N VAL A 223 17.55 1.88 20.25
CA VAL A 223 17.41 1.68 18.80
C VAL A 223 16.12 2.31 18.30
N LYS A 224 14.99 2.08 19.01
CA LYS A 224 13.67 2.64 18.65
C LYS A 224 13.70 4.17 18.53
N ASP A 225 14.32 4.86 19.46
CA ASP A 225 14.43 6.33 19.49
C ASP A 225 15.11 6.89 18.22
N GLN A 226 15.99 6.09 17.60
CA GLN A 226 16.71 6.47 16.38
C GLN A 226 15.92 6.17 15.08
N ILE A 227 14.96 5.24 15.12
CA ILE A 227 14.28 4.74 13.92
C ILE A 227 12.79 5.08 13.87
N MET A 228 12.20 5.53 14.97
CA MET A 228 10.76 5.77 15.08
C MET A 228 10.49 7.07 15.81
N VAL A 229 9.30 7.63 15.59
CA VAL A 229 8.73 8.67 16.47
C VAL A 229 7.76 7.99 17.41
N ASP A 230 7.98 8.15 18.72
CA ASP A 230 7.19 7.50 19.77
C ASP A 230 5.68 7.72 19.59
N GLY A 231 4.93 6.64 19.78
CA GLY A 231 3.47 6.65 19.66
C GLY A 231 2.94 6.84 18.23
N SER A 232 3.80 6.76 17.20
CA SER A 232 3.40 6.96 15.80
C SER A 232 3.85 5.80 14.89
N ASN A 233 3.24 5.74 13.70
CA ASN A 233 3.68 4.85 12.62
C ASN A 233 4.76 5.48 11.72
N GLN A 234 5.38 6.57 12.17
CA GLN A 234 6.42 7.26 11.39
C GLN A 234 7.78 6.62 11.67
N ILE A 235 8.34 5.97 10.65
CA ILE A 235 9.69 5.39 10.69
C ILE A 235 10.69 6.35 10.02
N LYS A 236 11.83 6.58 10.65
CA LYS A 236 12.93 7.44 10.21
C LYS A 236 13.98 6.61 9.48
N LEU A 237 13.62 6.13 8.29
CA LEU A 237 14.47 5.24 7.50
C LEU A 237 14.71 5.81 6.10
N TYR A 238 15.98 5.92 5.72
CA TYR A 238 16.42 6.21 4.36
C TYR A 238 15.88 5.12 3.44
N LYS A 239 15.07 5.55 2.46
CA LYS A 239 14.36 4.70 1.51
C LYS A 239 13.52 3.61 2.19
N ASN A 240 13.04 3.81 3.42
CA ASN A 240 12.34 2.78 4.20
C ASN A 240 13.18 1.51 4.50
N VAL A 241 14.51 1.58 4.42
CA VAL A 241 15.39 0.42 4.67
C VAL A 241 16.40 0.65 5.78
N PHE A 242 17.12 1.78 5.78
CA PHE A 242 18.26 1.99 6.69
C PHE A 242 18.06 3.20 7.60
N SER A 243 18.50 3.11 8.84
CA SER A 243 18.62 4.30 9.69
C SER A 243 19.90 5.05 9.35
N SER A 244 19.82 6.37 9.18
CA SER A 244 20.98 7.21 8.91
C SER A 244 21.98 7.25 10.07
N SER A 245 21.50 7.02 11.30
CA SER A 245 22.31 6.97 12.52
C SER A 245 23.01 5.62 12.74
N ILE A 246 22.35 4.51 12.39
CA ILE A 246 22.87 3.14 12.62
C ILE A 246 23.71 2.66 11.43
N GLY A 247 23.34 3.05 10.21
CA GLY A 247 24.02 2.64 8.99
C GLY A 247 23.63 1.23 8.49
N PRO A 248 24.49 0.56 7.71
CA PRO A 248 24.09 -0.62 6.92
C PRO A 248 24.02 -1.92 7.75
N SER A 249 24.34 -1.89 9.04
CA SER A 249 24.36 -3.09 9.89
C SER A 249 22.95 -3.60 10.25
N LEU A 250 21.93 -2.73 10.14
CA LEU A 250 20.53 -3.05 10.40
C LEU A 250 19.64 -2.56 9.26
N ALA A 251 18.95 -3.49 8.60
CA ALA A 251 18.02 -3.19 7.51
C ALA A 251 16.58 -3.54 7.88
N PHE A 252 15.63 -2.77 7.38
CA PHE A 252 14.20 -3.00 7.47
C PHE A 252 13.67 -3.37 6.09
N ILE A 253 13.22 -4.61 5.93
CA ILE A 253 12.75 -5.14 4.64
C ILE A 253 11.24 -5.32 4.72
N GLY A 254 10.51 -4.75 3.77
CA GLY A 254 9.05 -4.76 3.73
C GLY A 254 8.37 -3.66 4.56
N PHE A 255 9.12 -2.65 5.01
CA PHE A 255 8.61 -1.49 5.77
C PHE A 255 8.16 -0.35 4.85
N ALA A 256 7.50 -0.69 3.75
CA ALA A 256 6.89 0.23 2.81
C ALA A 256 5.47 -0.24 2.48
N GLN A 257 4.60 0.69 2.10
CA GLN A 257 3.25 0.37 1.66
C GLN A 257 3.08 0.83 0.21
N PRO A 258 2.89 -0.08 -0.75
CA PRO A 258 2.76 0.29 -2.15
C PRO A 258 1.42 1.02 -2.39
N ALA A 259 1.46 2.10 -3.16
CA ALA A 259 0.27 2.83 -3.61
C ALA A 259 -0.57 2.04 -4.63
N SER A 260 0.06 1.08 -5.33
CA SER A 260 -0.56 0.16 -6.28
C SER A 260 0.25 -1.14 -6.33
N GLY A 261 -0.33 -2.25 -6.79
CA GLY A 261 0.38 -3.52 -6.88
C GLY A 261 0.78 -4.10 -5.51
N GLY A 262 1.92 -4.80 -5.45
CA GLY A 262 2.32 -5.63 -4.31
C GLY A 262 3.68 -5.29 -3.68
N LEU A 263 3.81 -5.55 -2.38
CA LEU A 263 5.02 -5.29 -1.57
C LEU A 263 6.20 -6.21 -1.90
N LEU A 264 5.94 -7.38 -2.50
CA LEU A 264 6.96 -8.41 -2.70
C LEU A 264 8.12 -7.93 -3.58
N GLY A 265 7.84 -7.25 -4.70
CA GLY A 265 8.89 -6.70 -5.57
C GLY A 265 9.73 -5.62 -4.90
N MET A 266 9.11 -4.82 -4.02
CA MET A 266 9.83 -3.83 -3.21
C MET A 266 10.72 -4.51 -2.17
N SER A 267 10.21 -5.53 -1.47
CA SER A 267 10.99 -6.28 -0.49
C SER A 267 12.16 -7.03 -1.15
N GLU A 268 11.96 -7.55 -2.36
CA GLU A 268 13.03 -8.20 -3.14
C GLU A 268 14.16 -7.21 -3.47
N ILE A 269 13.84 -6.02 -4.00
CA ILE A 269 14.89 -5.06 -4.36
C ILE A 269 15.62 -4.51 -3.13
N GLN A 270 14.90 -4.28 -2.03
CA GLN A 270 15.49 -3.94 -0.73
C GLN A 270 16.46 -5.03 -0.25
N GLY A 271 16.06 -6.31 -0.35
CA GLY A 271 16.91 -7.44 0.02
C GLY A 271 18.15 -7.58 -0.86
N ARG A 272 18.03 -7.35 -2.17
CA ARG A 272 19.17 -7.33 -3.10
C ARG A 272 20.16 -6.22 -2.76
N TRP A 273 19.66 -5.02 -2.45
CA TRP A 273 20.48 -3.90 -2.04
C TRP A 273 21.21 -4.17 -0.72
N PHE A 274 20.48 -4.68 0.28
CA PHE A 274 21.07 -5.06 1.56
C PHE A 274 22.16 -6.14 1.42
N SER A 275 21.93 -7.18 0.60
CA SER A 275 22.93 -8.22 0.35
C SER A 275 24.21 -7.66 -0.27
N LYS A 276 24.11 -6.68 -1.17
CA LYS A 276 25.26 -6.00 -1.78
C LYS A 276 26.01 -5.15 -0.77
N LEU A 277 25.30 -4.44 0.11
CA LEU A 277 25.90 -3.69 1.22
C LEU A 277 26.64 -4.62 2.19
N CYS A 278 26.07 -5.76 2.55
CA CYS A 278 26.71 -6.75 3.42
C CYS A 278 28.05 -7.27 2.83
N LYS A 279 28.14 -7.36 1.49
CA LYS A 279 29.36 -7.76 0.77
C LYS A 279 30.33 -6.60 0.52
N GLY A 280 30.00 -5.37 0.93
CA GLY A 280 30.79 -4.17 0.62
C GLY A 280 30.82 -3.79 -0.86
N ALA A 281 29.94 -4.38 -1.68
CA ALA A 281 29.90 -4.14 -3.14
C ALA A 281 29.27 -2.79 -3.50
N VAL A 282 28.46 -2.24 -2.59
CA VAL A 282 27.92 -0.88 -2.64
C VAL A 282 28.03 -0.28 -1.25
N LYS A 283 27.92 1.04 -1.12
CA LYS A 283 27.96 1.75 0.16
C LYS A 283 26.71 2.64 0.30
N LEU A 284 26.30 2.91 1.53
CA LEU A 284 25.31 3.95 1.78
C LEU A 284 25.93 5.32 1.51
N PRO A 285 25.12 6.32 1.12
CA PRO A 285 25.53 7.72 1.14
C PRO A 285 25.95 8.16 2.55
N SER A 286 26.50 9.37 2.65
CA SER A 286 26.78 9.99 3.95
C SER A 286 25.50 10.17 4.78
N LYS A 287 25.65 10.28 6.10
CA LYS A 287 24.52 10.53 7.01
C LYS A 287 23.73 11.78 6.59
N GLN A 288 24.45 12.86 6.25
CA GLN A 288 23.84 14.12 5.84
C GLN A 288 22.99 13.95 4.58
N GLU A 289 23.50 13.28 3.54
CA GLU A 289 22.74 13.03 2.30
C GLU A 289 21.50 12.16 2.56
N MET A 290 21.59 11.18 3.46
CA MET A 290 20.44 10.36 3.86
C MET A 290 19.38 11.19 4.60
N ASP A 291 19.80 12.05 5.54
CA ASP A 291 18.90 12.90 6.32
C ASP A 291 18.20 13.95 5.43
N GLU A 292 18.93 14.57 4.49
CA GLU A 292 18.39 15.51 3.50
C GLU A 292 17.38 14.82 2.58
N ASN A 293 17.70 13.60 2.10
CA ASN A 293 16.78 12.83 1.28
C ASN A 293 15.49 12.46 2.05
N MET A 294 15.63 12.01 3.30
CA MET A 294 14.48 11.70 4.15
C MET A 294 13.60 12.92 4.40
N ALA A 295 14.19 14.09 4.65
CA ALA A 295 13.44 15.34 4.82
C ALA A 295 12.67 15.72 3.54
N ALA A 296 13.30 15.60 2.37
CA ALA A 296 12.64 15.83 1.09
C ALA A 296 11.49 14.84 0.83
N GLU A 297 11.68 13.55 1.15
CA GLU A 297 10.64 12.53 1.02
C GLU A 297 9.46 12.78 1.97
N ILE A 298 9.70 13.22 3.20
CA ILE A 298 8.63 13.59 4.15
C ILE A 298 7.79 14.74 3.59
N LYS A 299 8.44 15.79 3.07
CA LYS A 299 7.74 16.93 2.47
C LYS A 299 6.89 16.50 1.27
N ALA A 300 7.48 15.74 0.34
CA ALA A 300 6.76 15.22 -0.83
C ALA A 300 5.59 14.30 -0.41
N SER A 301 5.77 13.50 0.63
CA SER A 301 4.73 12.64 1.19
C SER A 301 3.56 13.44 1.76
N GLN A 302 3.82 14.53 2.49
CA GLN A 302 2.79 15.41 3.06
C GLN A 302 1.96 16.12 1.98
N GLU A 303 2.58 16.46 0.85
CA GLU A 303 1.88 17.04 -0.31
C GLU A 303 1.07 15.98 -1.08
N ARG A 304 1.61 14.76 -1.17
CA ARG A 304 1.05 13.64 -1.96
C ARG A 304 -0.11 12.92 -1.27
N TRP A 305 -0.03 12.71 0.04
CA TRP A 305 -0.91 11.80 0.79
C TRP A 305 -1.79 12.55 1.79
N TYR A 306 -3.03 12.09 1.93
CA TYR A 306 -3.96 12.59 2.93
C TYR A 306 -3.43 12.27 4.34
N HIS A 307 -3.35 13.27 5.21
CA HIS A 307 -2.76 13.12 6.54
C HIS A 307 -3.52 12.10 7.40
N SER A 308 -2.86 11.00 7.75
CA SER A 308 -3.42 9.91 8.56
C SER A 308 -2.30 9.06 9.13
N ALA A 309 -2.49 8.44 10.31
CA ALA A 309 -1.54 7.49 10.88
C ALA A 309 -1.34 6.21 10.03
N ARG A 310 -2.23 5.98 9.04
CA ARG A 310 -2.06 4.93 8.03
C ARG A 310 -1.12 5.36 6.90
N HIS A 311 -0.95 6.66 6.70
CA HIS A 311 -0.28 7.22 5.54
C HIS A 311 1.15 7.72 5.81
N THR A 312 1.97 6.87 6.43
CA THR A 312 3.34 7.23 6.85
C THR A 312 4.45 6.55 6.03
N ILE A 313 4.13 5.53 5.24
CA ILE A 313 5.12 4.68 4.54
C ILE A 313 4.75 4.39 3.07
N GLN A 314 3.88 5.21 2.47
CA GLN A 314 3.37 5.02 1.12
C GLN A 314 4.43 5.33 0.08
N LYS A 315 4.57 4.45 -0.90
CA LYS A 315 5.49 4.62 -2.02
C LYS A 315 4.85 4.15 -3.33
N ASP A 316 5.15 4.85 -4.40
CA ASP A 316 4.82 4.40 -5.75
C ASP A 316 5.84 3.32 -6.15
N PRO A 317 5.43 2.06 -6.33
CA PRO A 317 6.33 0.90 -6.34
C PRO A 317 7.35 0.91 -7.48
N ILE A 318 6.95 1.35 -8.69
CA ILE A 318 7.85 1.34 -9.86
C ILE A 318 8.95 2.39 -9.69
N VAL A 319 8.59 3.62 -9.29
CA VAL A 319 9.55 4.72 -9.08
C VAL A 319 10.48 4.39 -7.92
N TYR A 320 9.93 3.88 -6.82
CA TYR A 320 10.72 3.44 -5.67
C TYR A 320 11.70 2.32 -6.00
N ASN A 321 11.25 1.30 -6.74
CA ASN A 321 12.13 0.20 -7.13
C ASN A 321 13.18 0.64 -8.14
N ASP A 322 12.87 1.56 -9.06
CA ASP A 322 13.85 2.14 -9.98
C ASP A 322 14.96 2.89 -9.25
N ASP A 323 14.60 3.63 -8.20
CA ASP A 323 15.54 4.36 -7.37
C ASP A 323 16.53 3.41 -6.66
N ILE A 324 16.02 2.38 -5.96
CA ILE A 324 16.88 1.38 -5.31
C ILE A 324 17.64 0.55 -6.35
N ALA A 325 17.01 0.17 -7.46
CA ALA A 325 17.66 -0.60 -8.51
C ALA A 325 18.82 0.19 -9.14
N ALA A 326 18.71 1.53 -9.26
CA ALA A 326 19.81 2.36 -9.74
C ALA A 326 21.03 2.27 -8.81
N MET A 327 20.83 2.25 -7.49
CA MET A 327 21.92 2.13 -6.50
C MET A 327 22.72 0.83 -6.61
N ILE A 328 22.12 -0.22 -7.18
CA ILE A 328 22.78 -1.52 -7.40
C ILE A 328 23.06 -1.80 -8.87
N GLY A 329 22.85 -0.84 -9.76
CA GLY A 329 23.06 -0.97 -11.21
C GLY A 329 22.09 -1.92 -11.93
N ALA A 330 20.91 -2.17 -11.34
CA ALA A 330 19.87 -3.06 -11.87
C ALA A 330 18.63 -2.33 -12.41
N LYS A 331 18.65 -0.99 -12.48
CA LYS A 331 17.61 -0.21 -13.15
C LYS A 331 17.69 -0.50 -14.65
N PRO A 332 16.59 -0.87 -15.32
CA PRO A 332 16.62 -1.22 -16.73
C PRO A 332 17.03 -0.04 -17.60
N ASP A 333 17.97 -0.25 -18.51
CA ASP A 333 18.36 0.75 -19.50
C ASP A 333 17.56 0.56 -20.80
N PHE A 334 16.75 1.55 -21.15
CA PHE A 334 15.88 1.49 -22.32
C PHE A 334 16.65 1.46 -23.65
N LEU A 335 17.83 2.09 -23.71
CA LEU A 335 18.65 2.14 -24.92
C LEU A 335 19.29 0.78 -25.21
N SER A 336 19.68 0.05 -24.16
CA SER A 336 20.17 -1.32 -24.26
C SER A 336 19.09 -2.34 -24.65
N HIS A 337 17.80 -2.01 -24.44
CA HIS A 337 16.67 -2.90 -24.71
C HIS A 337 15.58 -2.24 -25.59
N PRO A 338 15.88 -1.82 -26.84
CA PRO A 338 14.95 -1.04 -27.67
C PRO A 338 13.64 -1.78 -27.97
N THR A 339 13.69 -3.11 -28.12
CA THR A 339 12.50 -3.95 -28.34
C THR A 339 11.58 -4.07 -27.13
N LEU A 340 12.06 -3.69 -25.93
CA LEU A 340 11.30 -3.69 -24.69
C LEU A 340 10.98 -2.28 -24.18
N ALA A 341 11.61 -1.24 -24.74
CA ALA A 341 11.52 0.13 -24.26
C ALA A 341 10.06 0.60 -24.08
N PHE A 342 9.19 0.31 -25.05
CA PHE A 342 7.75 0.62 -24.94
C PHE A 342 7.10 -0.04 -23.71
N ARG A 343 7.38 -1.32 -23.48
CA ARG A 343 6.82 -2.11 -22.36
C ARG A 343 7.35 -1.64 -21.02
N LEU A 344 8.61 -1.23 -20.97
CA LEU A 344 9.24 -0.67 -19.78
C LEU A 344 8.69 0.73 -19.47
N LEU A 345 8.39 1.55 -20.48
CA LEU A 345 7.89 2.91 -20.25
C LEU A 345 6.39 2.94 -19.91
N LEU A 346 5.56 2.24 -20.69
CA LEU A 346 4.09 2.33 -20.64
C LEU A 346 3.41 1.12 -20.01
N GLY A 347 4.13 0.01 -19.82
CA GLY A 347 3.63 -1.15 -19.07
C GLY A 347 4.01 -1.10 -17.59
N SER A 348 3.36 -1.94 -16.78
CA SER A 348 3.75 -2.17 -15.38
C SER A 348 5.08 -2.92 -15.26
N GLY A 349 5.46 -3.68 -16.30
CA GLY A 349 6.76 -4.35 -16.44
C GLY A 349 7.00 -5.56 -15.52
N GLY A 350 6.17 -5.74 -14.48
CA GLY A 350 6.35 -6.78 -13.46
C GLY A 350 7.68 -6.67 -12.70
N ALA A 351 8.00 -7.62 -11.83
CA ALA A 351 9.28 -7.61 -11.10
C ALA A 351 10.49 -7.93 -12.00
N ALA A 352 10.27 -8.64 -13.10
CA ALA A 352 11.33 -9.07 -14.03
C ALA A 352 12.12 -7.92 -14.65
N GLN A 353 11.54 -6.72 -14.75
CA GLN A 353 12.23 -5.54 -15.28
C GLN A 353 13.52 -5.19 -14.53
N TRP A 354 13.57 -5.39 -13.21
CA TRP A 354 14.77 -5.15 -12.39
C TRP A 354 15.76 -6.33 -12.43
N ARG A 355 15.53 -7.30 -13.31
CA ARG A 355 16.40 -8.45 -13.58
C ARG A 355 16.90 -8.47 -15.03
N LEU A 356 16.65 -7.42 -15.82
CA LEU A 356 17.18 -7.25 -17.17
C LEU A 356 18.67 -6.91 -17.19
N ASP A 357 19.07 -6.05 -16.27
CA ASP A 357 20.41 -5.48 -16.22
C ASP A 357 21.03 -5.66 -14.82
N GLY A 358 22.34 -5.44 -14.74
CA GLY A 358 23.04 -5.44 -13.48
C GLY A 358 23.19 -6.80 -12.79
N PRO A 359 23.44 -6.79 -11.48
CA PRO A 359 23.71 -8.00 -10.73
C PRO A 359 22.47 -8.89 -10.61
N ASN A 360 22.71 -10.19 -10.66
CA ASN A 360 21.68 -11.23 -10.58
C ASN A 360 20.63 -11.12 -11.71
N LYS A 361 21.08 -10.70 -12.91
CA LYS A 361 20.31 -10.76 -14.16
C LYS A 361 19.72 -12.16 -14.37
N TRP A 362 18.50 -12.22 -14.90
CA TRP A 362 17.81 -13.47 -15.20
C TRP A 362 17.57 -13.59 -16.71
N SER A 363 17.96 -14.72 -17.30
CA SER A 363 17.83 -14.96 -18.75
C SER A 363 16.38 -14.90 -19.23
N GLY A 364 15.42 -15.31 -18.39
CA GLY A 364 13.98 -15.25 -18.70
C GLY A 364 13.34 -13.88 -18.53
N ALA A 365 14.07 -12.86 -18.05
CA ALA A 365 13.49 -11.56 -17.71
C ALA A 365 12.84 -10.88 -18.92
N ALA A 366 13.55 -10.83 -20.05
CA ALA A 366 13.05 -10.22 -21.29
C ALA A 366 11.78 -10.90 -21.80
N GLU A 367 11.72 -12.23 -21.74
CA GLU A 367 10.53 -12.98 -22.14
C GLU A 367 9.35 -12.74 -21.19
N GLN A 368 9.61 -12.72 -19.88
CA GLN A 368 8.56 -12.45 -18.89
C GLN A 368 7.95 -11.06 -19.08
N ILE A 369 8.76 -10.04 -19.39
CA ILE A 369 8.28 -8.67 -19.66
C ILE A 369 7.42 -8.62 -20.92
N ARG A 370 7.73 -9.44 -21.94
CA ARG A 370 6.88 -9.57 -23.14
C ARG A 370 5.55 -10.25 -22.83
N LYS A 371 5.53 -11.19 -21.89
CA LYS A 371 4.30 -11.88 -21.43
C LYS A 371 3.42 -11.02 -20.54
N THR A 372 3.97 -10.03 -19.84
CA THR A 372 3.18 -9.10 -19.03
C THR A 372 2.16 -8.37 -19.92
N PRO A 373 0.85 -8.46 -19.62
CA PRO A 373 -0.17 -7.78 -20.40
C PRO A 373 0.01 -6.26 -20.35
N ILE A 374 -0.30 -5.59 -21.46
CA ILE A 374 -0.41 -4.14 -21.52
C ILE A 374 -1.88 -3.83 -21.80
N PRO A 375 -2.55 -3.04 -20.97
CA PRO A 375 -3.89 -2.56 -21.27
C PRO A 375 -3.97 -1.91 -22.65
N ASP A 376 -5.01 -2.23 -23.42
CA ASP A 376 -5.20 -1.72 -24.79
C ASP A 376 -5.14 -0.18 -24.84
N LEU A 377 -5.66 0.48 -23.79
CA LEU A 377 -5.58 1.92 -23.64
C LEU A 377 -4.14 2.43 -23.79
N TRP A 378 -3.16 1.77 -23.14
CA TRP A 378 -1.76 2.18 -23.24
C TRP A 378 -1.15 1.91 -24.60
N VAL A 379 -1.57 0.82 -25.26
CA VAL A 379 -1.14 0.50 -26.63
C VAL A 379 -1.59 1.62 -27.57
N TYR A 380 -2.87 1.98 -27.56
CA TYR A 380 -3.42 3.03 -28.43
C TYR A 380 -2.88 4.42 -28.10
N THR A 381 -2.76 4.79 -26.82
CA THR A 381 -2.16 6.08 -26.45
C THR A 381 -0.69 6.14 -26.86
N GLY A 382 0.02 5.02 -26.77
CA GLY A 382 1.40 4.93 -27.20
C GLY A 382 1.55 5.13 -28.71
N TYR A 383 0.72 4.47 -29.52
CA TYR A 383 0.70 4.67 -30.96
C TYR A 383 0.31 6.10 -31.35
N ALA A 384 -0.68 6.69 -30.67
CA ALA A 384 -1.07 8.07 -30.90
C ALA A 384 0.08 9.05 -30.57
N ALA A 385 0.81 8.82 -29.48
CA ALA A 385 1.97 9.64 -29.12
C ALA A 385 3.11 9.52 -30.14
N ILE A 386 3.42 8.31 -30.61
CA ILE A 386 4.42 8.09 -31.66
C ILE A 386 4.00 8.78 -32.96
N ALA A 387 2.73 8.63 -33.37
CA ALA A 387 2.21 9.28 -34.56
C ALA A 387 2.30 10.81 -34.46
N LEU A 388 1.99 11.38 -33.29
CA LEU A 388 2.11 12.81 -33.04
C LEU A 388 3.57 13.29 -33.11
N ILE A 389 4.52 12.55 -32.52
CA ILE A 389 5.95 12.85 -32.59
C ILE A 389 6.45 12.84 -34.04
N LEU A 390 6.08 11.79 -34.81
CA LEU A 390 6.45 11.69 -36.23
C LEU A 390 5.84 12.83 -37.06
N TRP A 391 4.59 13.20 -36.79
CA TRP A 391 3.93 14.33 -37.44
C TRP A 391 4.61 15.67 -37.13
N LEU A 392 4.97 15.91 -35.87
CA LEU A 392 5.72 17.11 -35.47
C LEU A 392 7.12 17.14 -36.11
N ALA A 393 7.83 16.02 -36.11
CA ALA A 393 9.14 15.92 -36.76
C ALA A 393 9.04 16.19 -38.27
N TYR A 394 8.04 15.64 -38.94
CA TYR A 394 7.74 15.93 -40.34
C TYR A 394 7.47 17.42 -40.56
N LYS A 395 6.67 18.07 -39.70
CA LYS A 395 6.42 19.52 -39.79
C LYS A 395 7.69 20.34 -39.63
N VAL A 396 8.57 19.99 -38.69
CA VAL A 396 9.86 20.66 -38.51
C VAL A 396 10.73 20.49 -39.75
N ILE A 397 10.85 19.27 -40.28
CA ILE A 397 11.63 18.98 -41.50
C ILE A 397 11.07 19.77 -42.69
N CYS A 398 9.75 19.78 -42.90
CA CYS A 398 9.12 20.58 -43.95
C CYS A 398 9.39 22.08 -43.80
N CYS A 399 9.31 22.62 -42.57
CA CYS A 399 9.65 24.02 -42.33
C CYS A 399 11.11 24.32 -42.68
N PHE A 400 12.05 23.44 -42.33
CA PHE A 400 13.46 23.60 -42.73
C PHE A 400 13.65 23.48 -44.25
N CYS A 401 12.96 22.55 -44.92
CA CYS A 401 13.02 22.41 -46.37
C CYS A 401 12.35 23.57 -47.14
N CYS A 402 11.44 24.33 -46.52
CA CYS A 402 10.87 25.54 -47.12
C CYS A 402 11.70 26.81 -46.85
N LEU A 403 12.73 26.74 -45.99
CA LEU A 403 13.63 27.85 -45.67
C LEU A 403 14.91 27.84 -46.54
N PHE A 404 15.14 26.76 -47.30
CA PHE A 404 16.15 26.63 -48.36
C PHE A 404 15.45 26.58 -49.71
#